data_AF-A0A510UDT0-F1
#
_entry.id   AF-A0A510UDT0-F1
#
_cell.length_a   1.000
_cell.length_b   1.000
_cell.length_c   1.000
_cell.angle_alpha   90.00
_cell.angle_beta   90.00
_cell.angle_gamma   90.00
#
_symmetry.space_group_name_H-M   'P 1'
#
loop_
_entity.id
_entity.type
_entity.pdbx_description
1 polymer ?
#
loop_
_entity_poly.entity_id
_entity_poly.type
_entity_poly.pdbx_seq_one_letter_code
_entity_poly.pdbx_strand_id
1 'polypeptide(L)'
;MYVRRFSQAFPEKKGKREYSHIINQAQYERLESYLTDAKEKGATLTSIECDVQSEGRSFLPHLLTDVNDDMLVMQEEIFGPILPIIGYEAIEEAFDYIKQRPRPLALYVMSSDKLLIKQIIENTHSGGVAINDTMMHVAADDAPFGGIGDSGMGSYHGIEGFITFSHAKTVLSTPTWLPRARLLLKHKKLMLKVLGLKFMK
;
A
#
# COMPACT_ATOMS: atom_id res chain seq x y z
N MET A 1 -16.04 -4.70 -21.62
CA MET A 1 -16.92 -4.45 -20.45
C MET A 1 -16.37 -3.36 -19.54
N TYR A 2 -15.10 -3.43 -19.12
CA TYR A 2 -14.48 -2.46 -18.21
C TYR A 2 -14.25 -1.07 -18.85
N VAL A 3 -13.87 -0.99 -20.13
CA VAL A 3 -13.71 0.30 -20.85
C VAL A 3 -14.98 1.15 -20.78
N ARG A 4 -16.14 0.53 -21.00
CA ARG A 4 -17.45 1.21 -20.88
C ARG A 4 -17.69 1.73 -19.45
N ARG A 5 -17.35 0.94 -18.42
CA ARG A 5 -17.48 1.37 -17.02
C ARG A 5 -16.53 2.51 -16.68
N PHE A 6 -15.31 2.46 -17.20
CA PHE A 6 -14.33 3.53 -17.07
C PHE A 6 -14.88 4.85 -17.65
N SER A 7 -15.39 4.85 -18.89
CA SER A 7 -16.01 6.05 -19.46
C SER A 7 -17.22 6.55 -18.65
N GLN A 8 -18.04 5.64 -18.10
CA GLN A 8 -19.20 5.98 -17.27
C GLN A 8 -18.82 6.57 -15.90
N ALA A 9 -17.66 6.23 -15.36
CA ALA A 9 -17.17 6.77 -14.09
C ALA A 9 -16.79 8.27 -14.19
N PHE A 10 -16.57 8.76 -15.41
CA PHE A 10 -16.24 10.15 -15.70
C PHE A 10 -17.31 10.77 -16.62
N PRO A 11 -18.56 10.94 -16.15
CA PRO A 11 -19.62 11.52 -16.95
C PRO A 11 -19.32 13.00 -17.26
N GLU A 12 -19.67 13.42 -18.46
CA GLU A 12 -19.60 14.82 -18.83
C GLU A 12 -20.66 15.63 -18.07
N LYS A 13 -20.25 16.61 -17.27
CA LYS A 13 -21.17 17.53 -16.61
C LYS A 13 -21.15 18.87 -17.36
N LYS A 14 -22.17 19.13 -18.18
CA LYS A 14 -22.51 20.46 -18.73
C LYS A 14 -21.29 21.32 -19.16
N GLY A 15 -20.38 20.76 -19.98
CA GLY A 15 -19.21 21.49 -20.50
C GLY A 15 -18.15 21.89 -19.46
N LYS A 16 -18.23 21.41 -18.22
CA LYS A 16 -17.21 21.62 -17.17
C LYS A 16 -16.92 20.30 -16.46
N ARG A 17 -15.75 19.71 -16.75
CA ARG A 17 -15.19 18.65 -15.92
C ARG A 17 -14.11 19.26 -15.04
N GLU A 18 -14.35 19.25 -13.73
CA GLU A 18 -13.39 19.73 -12.73
C GLU A 18 -12.37 18.62 -12.46
N TYR A 19 -11.29 18.60 -13.23
CA TYR A 19 -10.13 17.75 -12.95
C TYR A 19 -9.11 18.53 -12.14
N SER A 20 -8.54 17.86 -11.14
CA SER A 20 -7.33 18.36 -10.49
C SER A 20 -6.19 18.42 -11.51
N HIS A 21 -5.20 19.24 -11.20
CA HIS A 21 -4.01 19.37 -12.03
C HIS A 21 -2.88 18.56 -11.43
N ILE A 22 -1.95 18.11 -12.27
CA ILE A 22 -0.68 17.55 -11.78
C ILE A 22 0.03 18.62 -10.94
N ILE A 23 0.96 18.25 -10.05
CA ILE A 23 1.53 19.22 -9.09
C ILE A 23 2.47 20.25 -9.72
N ASN A 24 3.34 19.85 -10.66
CA ASN A 24 4.23 20.73 -11.41
C ASN A 24 4.41 20.26 -12.88
N GLN A 25 5.19 21.00 -13.67
CA GLN A 25 5.44 20.70 -15.08
C GLN A 25 6.27 19.42 -15.28
N ALA A 26 7.31 19.21 -14.46
CA ALA A 26 8.15 18.02 -14.56
C ALA A 26 7.37 16.71 -14.33
N GLN A 27 6.43 16.70 -13.37
CA GLN A 27 5.56 15.55 -13.13
C GLN A 27 4.54 15.34 -14.25
N TYR A 28 4.06 16.42 -14.87
CA TYR A 28 3.19 16.33 -16.04
C TYR A 28 3.94 15.68 -17.21
N GLU A 29 5.14 16.17 -17.53
CA GLU A 29 5.99 15.63 -18.60
C GLU A 29 6.41 14.18 -18.33
N ARG A 30 6.67 13.82 -17.06
CA ARG A 30 6.93 12.42 -16.67
C ARG A 30 5.75 11.52 -17.02
N LEU A 31 4.51 11.90 -16.68
CA LEU A 31 3.33 11.11 -16.99
C LEU A 31 3.05 11.01 -18.49
N GLU A 32 3.26 12.10 -19.25
CA GLU A 32 3.20 12.08 -20.71
C GLU A 32 4.23 11.11 -21.31
N SER A 33 5.44 11.07 -20.74
CA SER A 33 6.49 10.14 -21.18
C SER A 33 6.09 8.68 -20.97
N TYR A 34 5.34 8.37 -19.91
CA TYR A 34 4.84 7.01 -19.65
C TYR A 34 3.79 6.58 -20.67
N LEU A 35 2.90 7.49 -21.06
CA LEU A 35 1.91 7.23 -22.12
C LEU A 35 2.59 7.01 -23.47
N THR A 36 3.58 7.84 -23.79
CA THR A 36 4.35 7.73 -25.04
C THR A 36 5.11 6.40 -25.11
N ASP A 37 5.86 6.07 -24.05
CA ASP A 37 6.61 4.81 -23.94
C ASP A 37 5.69 3.58 -24.03
N ALA A 38 4.57 3.58 -23.30
CA ALA A 38 3.62 2.48 -23.35
C ALA A 38 3.03 2.30 -24.75
N LYS A 39 2.66 3.40 -25.43
CA LYS A 39 2.12 3.35 -26.79
C LYS A 39 3.16 2.83 -27.79
N GLU A 40 4.41 3.28 -27.69
CA GLU A 40 5.51 2.82 -28.54
C GLU A 40 5.82 1.33 -28.35
N LYS A 41 5.63 0.82 -27.12
CA LYS A 41 5.79 -0.60 -26.77
C LYS A 41 4.52 -1.45 -26.97
N GLY A 42 3.48 -0.88 -27.58
CA GLY A 42 2.30 -1.63 -28.05
C GLY A 42 1.09 -1.63 -27.11
N ALA A 43 1.08 -0.85 -26.02
CA ALA A 43 -0.11 -0.72 -25.18
C ALA A 43 -1.24 0.02 -25.92
N THR A 44 -2.47 -0.39 -25.63
CA THR A 44 -3.67 0.32 -26.08
C THR A 44 -4.05 1.37 -25.03
N LEU A 45 -4.06 2.64 -25.43
CA LEU A 45 -4.43 3.76 -24.58
C LEU A 45 -5.89 4.14 -24.83
N THR A 46 -6.71 4.12 -23.77
CA THR A 46 -8.10 4.60 -23.80
C THR A 46 -8.26 5.76 -22.83
N SER A 47 -8.54 6.96 -23.34
CA SER A 47 -8.89 8.13 -22.52
C SER A 47 -10.39 8.41 -22.58
N ILE A 48 -10.87 9.20 -21.64
CA ILE A 48 -12.18 9.83 -21.71
C ILE A 48 -12.21 10.92 -22.80
N GLU A 49 -13.35 11.05 -23.47
CA GLU A 49 -13.61 12.17 -24.39
C GLU A 49 -13.81 13.47 -23.60
N CYS A 50 -13.19 14.55 -24.05
CA CYS A 50 -13.30 15.87 -23.45
C CYS A 50 -13.25 16.95 -24.54
N ASP A 51 -14.33 17.71 -24.70
CA ASP A 51 -14.42 18.83 -25.65
C ASP A 51 -13.65 20.07 -25.20
N VAL A 52 -13.32 20.14 -23.90
CA VAL A 52 -12.52 21.23 -23.33
C VAL A 52 -11.05 20.86 -23.53
N GLN A 53 -10.30 21.71 -24.25
CA GLN A 53 -8.85 21.58 -24.28
C GLN A 53 -8.32 21.57 -22.85
N SER A 54 -7.49 20.58 -22.53
CA SER A 54 -6.74 20.53 -21.28
C SER A 54 -6.00 21.86 -21.10
N GLU A 55 -6.46 22.70 -20.19
CA GLU A 55 -5.75 23.94 -19.86
C GLU A 55 -4.64 23.64 -18.85
N GLY A 56 -3.46 24.19 -19.10
CA GLY A 56 -2.32 24.09 -18.19
C GLY A 56 -1.83 22.66 -17.99
N ARG A 57 -1.89 22.18 -16.74
CA ARG A 57 -1.34 20.88 -16.30
C ARG A 57 -2.45 19.90 -15.89
N SER A 58 -3.64 20.10 -16.45
CA SER A 58 -4.73 19.13 -16.36
C SER A 58 -4.36 17.87 -17.13
N PHE A 59 -4.64 16.70 -16.57
CA PHE A 59 -4.27 15.41 -17.18
C PHE A 59 -5.47 14.49 -17.12
N LEU A 60 -5.95 14.05 -18.29
CA LEU A 60 -7.14 13.22 -18.37
C LEU A 60 -6.86 11.80 -17.85
N PRO A 61 -7.82 11.13 -17.21
CA PRO A 61 -7.72 9.71 -16.92
C PRO A 61 -7.44 8.88 -18.17
N HIS A 62 -6.38 8.07 -18.11
CA HIS A 62 -6.01 7.10 -19.14
C HIS A 62 -6.09 5.69 -18.59
N LEU A 63 -6.77 4.82 -19.34
CA LEU A 63 -6.81 3.38 -19.11
C LEU A 63 -5.90 2.70 -20.13
N LEU A 64 -4.96 1.87 -19.65
CA LEU A 64 -4.03 1.16 -20.52
C LEU A 64 -4.33 -0.34 -20.49
N THR A 65 -4.39 -0.96 -21.66
CA THR A 65 -4.46 -2.42 -21.82
C THR A 65 -3.29 -2.89 -22.67
N ASP A 66 -3.04 -4.20 -22.69
CA ASP A 66 -1.91 -4.79 -23.44
C ASP A 66 -0.55 -4.26 -22.94
N VAL A 67 -0.48 -4.00 -21.63
CA VAL A 67 0.74 -3.54 -20.96
C VAL A 67 1.70 -4.69 -20.71
N ASN A 68 3.00 -4.40 -20.69
CA ASN A 68 4.03 -5.35 -20.33
C ASN A 68 5.05 -4.72 -19.38
N ASP A 69 5.85 -5.57 -18.73
CA ASP A 69 6.79 -5.15 -17.70
C ASP A 69 7.90 -4.22 -18.25
N ASP A 70 8.21 -4.22 -19.55
CA ASP A 70 9.24 -3.31 -20.07
C ASP A 70 8.77 -1.84 -20.15
N MET A 71 7.48 -1.57 -19.96
CA MET A 71 6.91 -0.21 -20.03
C MET A 71 7.16 0.59 -18.76
N LEU A 72 7.50 1.88 -18.89
CA LEU A 72 7.78 2.76 -17.75
C LEU A 72 6.61 2.84 -16.76
N VAL A 73 5.37 2.81 -17.26
CA VAL A 73 4.15 2.81 -16.43
C VAL A 73 4.02 1.57 -15.52
N MET A 74 4.76 0.49 -15.83
CA MET A 74 4.79 -0.76 -15.07
C MET A 74 6.02 -0.88 -14.16
N GLN A 75 7.02 -0.01 -14.33
CA GLN A 75 8.30 -0.04 -13.60
C GLN A 75 8.36 0.96 -12.45
N GLU A 76 7.64 2.08 -12.58
CA GLU A 76 7.68 3.19 -11.62
C GLU A 76 6.30 3.44 -10.99
N GLU A 77 6.27 4.03 -9.80
CA GLU A 77 5.00 4.49 -9.22
C GLU A 77 4.40 5.61 -10.08
N ILE A 78 3.17 5.37 -10.56
CA ILE A 78 2.49 6.27 -11.50
C ILE A 78 2.25 7.63 -10.85
N PHE A 79 1.58 7.65 -9.70
CA PHE A 79 1.24 8.88 -8.97
C PHE A 79 0.51 9.94 -9.83
N GLY A 80 -0.39 9.46 -10.69
CA GLY A 80 -1.14 10.25 -11.67
C GLY A 80 -2.32 9.44 -12.23
N PRO A 81 -3.18 10.05 -13.06
CA PRO A 81 -4.43 9.43 -13.51
C PRO A 81 -4.22 8.48 -14.70
N ILE A 82 -3.29 7.52 -14.56
CA ILE A 82 -3.04 6.45 -15.54
C ILE A 82 -3.30 5.11 -14.83
N LEU A 83 -4.14 4.25 -15.42
CA LEU A 83 -4.54 2.97 -14.85
C LEU A 83 -4.24 1.83 -15.83
N PRO A 84 -3.09 1.15 -15.69
CA PRO A 84 -2.80 -0.09 -16.39
C PRO A 84 -3.70 -1.24 -15.93
N ILE A 85 -4.14 -2.07 -16.88
CA ILE A 85 -4.89 -3.31 -16.63
C ILE A 85 -4.03 -4.48 -17.10
N ILE A 86 -3.75 -5.39 -16.16
CA ILE A 86 -3.09 -6.66 -16.43
C ILE A 86 -4.13 -7.77 -16.31
N GLY A 87 -4.30 -8.55 -17.36
CA GLY A 87 -5.12 -9.76 -17.33
C GLY A 87 -4.35 -10.92 -16.71
N TYR A 88 -5.07 -11.85 -16.09
CA TYR A 88 -4.55 -13.14 -15.63
C TYR A 88 -5.60 -14.22 -15.89
N GLU A 89 -5.18 -15.47 -16.05
CA GLU A 89 -6.10 -16.60 -16.23
C GLU A 89 -6.34 -17.34 -14.91
N ALA A 90 -5.28 -17.53 -14.11
CA ALA A 90 -5.32 -18.12 -12.78
C ALA A 90 -4.90 -17.12 -11.70
N ILE A 91 -5.50 -17.21 -10.51
CA ILE A 91 -5.21 -16.25 -9.42
C ILE A 91 -3.76 -16.37 -8.93
N GLU A 92 -3.16 -17.54 -9.08
CA GLU A 92 -1.76 -17.82 -8.75
C GLU A 92 -0.81 -16.90 -9.54
N GLU A 93 -1.13 -16.57 -10.79
CA GLU A 93 -0.35 -15.61 -11.60
C GLU A 93 -0.34 -14.23 -10.96
N ALA A 94 -1.50 -13.76 -10.46
CA ALA A 94 -1.60 -12.48 -9.76
C ALA A 94 -0.81 -12.51 -8.44
N PHE A 95 -0.84 -13.62 -7.70
CA PHE A 95 -0.03 -13.77 -6.49
C PHE A 95 1.46 -13.69 -6.80
N ASP A 96 1.94 -14.43 -7.80
CA ASP A 96 3.35 -14.42 -8.18
C ASP A 96 3.78 -13.05 -8.70
N TYR A 97 2.93 -12.40 -9.49
CA TYR A 97 3.16 -11.04 -9.98
C TYR A 97 3.32 -10.03 -8.84
N ILE A 98 2.45 -10.07 -7.82
CA ILE A 98 2.53 -9.20 -6.64
C ILE A 98 3.75 -9.52 -5.78
N LYS A 99 4.04 -10.80 -5.52
CA LYS A 99 5.15 -11.24 -4.64
C LYS A 99 6.53 -10.90 -5.19
N GLN A 100 6.67 -10.77 -6.51
CA GLN A 100 7.94 -10.40 -7.16
C GLN A 100 8.25 -8.90 -7.06
N ARG A 101 7.33 -8.09 -6.53
CA ARG A 101 7.44 -6.63 -6.46
C ARG A 101 7.59 -6.12 -5.03
N PRO A 102 8.09 -4.89 -4.85
CA PRO A 102 8.12 -4.21 -3.56
C PRO A 102 6.76 -4.23 -2.87
N ARG A 103 6.76 -4.37 -1.54
CA ARG A 103 5.52 -4.50 -0.75
C ARG A 103 4.71 -3.20 -0.80
N PRO A 104 3.49 -3.18 -1.35
CA PRO A 104 2.73 -1.95 -1.53
C PRO A 104 2.17 -1.41 -0.20
N LEU A 105 1.86 -0.10 -0.20
CA LEU A 105 1.22 0.54 0.94
C LEU A 105 -0.20 0.02 1.16
N ALA A 106 -0.96 -0.17 0.07
CA ALA A 106 -2.32 -0.66 0.10
C ALA A 106 -2.55 -1.72 -0.96
N LEU A 107 -3.41 -2.70 -0.65
CA LEU A 107 -3.92 -3.69 -1.59
C LEU A 107 -5.46 -3.62 -1.59
N TYR A 108 -6.06 -3.65 -2.78
CA TYR A 108 -7.52 -3.58 -2.93
C TYR A 108 -8.06 -4.84 -3.60
N VAL A 109 -9.09 -5.44 -3.00
CA VAL A 109 -9.67 -6.70 -3.47
C VAL A 109 -11.14 -6.49 -3.79
N MET A 110 -11.53 -6.71 -5.06
CA MET A 110 -12.93 -6.61 -5.49
C MET A 110 -13.48 -8.02 -5.74
N SER A 111 -14.14 -8.60 -4.74
CA SER A 111 -14.67 -9.97 -4.80
C SER A 111 -15.79 -10.22 -3.78
N SER A 112 -16.70 -11.13 -4.09
CA SER A 112 -17.67 -11.70 -3.14
C SER A 112 -17.28 -13.11 -2.67
N ASP A 113 -16.24 -13.72 -3.25
CA ASP A 113 -15.75 -15.04 -2.87
C ASP A 113 -14.85 -14.94 -1.62
N LYS A 114 -15.36 -15.47 -0.51
CA LYS A 114 -14.68 -15.45 0.79
C LYS A 114 -13.40 -16.29 0.83
N LEU A 115 -13.34 -17.38 0.07
CA LEU A 115 -12.15 -18.22 0.02
C LEU A 115 -11.03 -17.48 -0.73
N LEU A 116 -11.38 -16.88 -1.87
CA LEU A 116 -10.45 -16.05 -2.64
C LEU A 116 -9.94 -14.85 -1.82
N ILE A 117 -10.84 -14.11 -1.15
CA ILE A 117 -10.46 -12.99 -0.29
C ILE A 117 -9.48 -13.45 0.79
N LYS A 118 -9.78 -14.55 1.48
CA LYS A 118 -8.92 -15.11 2.52
C LYS A 118 -7.56 -15.50 1.94
N GLN A 119 -7.52 -16.16 0.78
CA GLN A 119 -6.28 -16.52 0.10
C GLN A 119 -5.43 -15.28 -0.23
N ILE A 120 -6.04 -14.20 -0.76
CA ILE A 120 -5.32 -12.96 -1.07
C ILE A 120 -4.69 -12.38 0.20
N ILE A 121 -5.45 -12.27 1.30
CA ILE A 121 -4.97 -11.72 2.56
C ILE A 121 -3.82 -12.56 3.14
N GLU A 122 -3.92 -13.89 3.08
CA GLU A 122 -2.93 -14.78 3.67
C GLU A 122 -1.65 -14.93 2.82
N ASN A 123 -1.72 -14.67 1.51
CA ASN A 123 -0.61 -14.90 0.57
C ASN A 123 0.06 -13.62 0.06
N THR A 124 -0.36 -12.44 0.52
CA THR A 124 0.23 -11.14 0.14
C THR A 124 0.66 -10.33 1.36
N HIS A 125 1.55 -9.36 1.15
CA HIS A 125 1.99 -8.43 2.19
C HIS A 125 1.76 -7.00 1.70
N SER A 126 1.03 -6.20 2.49
CA SER A 126 0.82 -4.78 2.26
C SER A 126 0.67 -4.05 3.59
N GLY A 127 0.73 -2.71 3.57
CA GLY A 127 0.44 -1.90 4.76
C GLY A 127 -1.01 -2.04 5.22
N GLY A 128 -1.96 -1.94 4.28
CA GLY A 128 -3.38 -2.17 4.51
C GLY A 128 -4.04 -2.95 3.38
N VAL A 129 -5.22 -3.51 3.66
CA VAL A 129 -6.07 -4.18 2.67
C VAL A 129 -7.50 -3.65 2.79
N ALA A 130 -8.14 -3.30 1.67
CA ALA A 130 -9.59 -3.05 1.63
C ALA A 130 -10.29 -4.03 0.68
N ILE A 131 -11.44 -4.54 1.11
CA ILE A 131 -12.26 -5.48 0.34
C ILE A 131 -13.51 -4.75 -0.13
N ASN A 132 -13.78 -4.81 -1.44
CA ASN A 132 -14.88 -4.13 -2.13
C ASN A 132 -14.90 -2.61 -1.95
N ASP A 133 -13.74 -2.03 -1.67
CA ASP A 133 -13.54 -0.59 -1.51
C ASP A 133 -12.09 -0.22 -1.84
N THR A 134 -11.84 1.07 -2.04
CA THR A 134 -10.52 1.67 -2.24
C THR A 134 -10.39 2.91 -1.38
N MET A 135 -9.19 3.26 -0.91
CA MET A 135 -8.91 4.44 -0.08
C MET A 135 -9.59 4.50 1.30
N MET A 136 -10.82 4.00 1.47
CA MET A 136 -11.63 4.20 2.67
C MET A 136 -11.04 3.61 3.95
N HIS A 137 -10.17 2.60 3.86
CA HIS A 137 -9.44 2.08 5.01
C HIS A 137 -8.55 3.14 5.68
N VAL A 138 -8.08 4.16 4.94
CA VAL A 138 -7.33 5.30 5.51
C VAL A 138 -8.23 6.20 6.35
N ALA A 139 -9.53 6.24 6.06
CA ALA A 139 -10.50 7.05 6.81
C ALA A 139 -10.95 6.39 8.12
N ALA A 140 -10.55 5.14 8.39
CA ALA A 140 -10.74 4.50 9.69
C ALA A 140 -9.73 5.09 10.69
N ASP A 141 -10.17 6.10 11.42
CA ASP A 141 -9.35 6.91 12.33
C ASP A 141 -8.76 6.15 13.53
N ASP A 142 -9.41 5.06 13.95
CA ASP A 142 -8.96 4.16 15.02
C ASP A 142 -8.19 2.93 14.49
N ALA A 143 -7.97 2.83 13.17
CA ALA A 143 -7.17 1.76 12.57
C ALA A 143 -5.76 2.26 12.25
N PRO A 144 -4.71 1.45 12.49
CA PRO A 144 -3.35 1.84 12.14
C PRO A 144 -3.20 2.05 10.64
N PHE A 145 -2.55 3.14 10.27
CA PHE A 145 -2.13 3.41 8.90
C PHE A 145 -0.60 3.52 8.82
N GLY A 146 0.00 2.69 7.98
CA GLY A 146 1.44 2.56 7.86
C GLY A 146 1.84 1.57 6.76
N GLY A 147 3.09 1.66 6.34
CA GLY A 147 3.68 0.77 5.33
C GLY A 147 4.40 -0.42 5.94
N ILE A 148 4.86 -1.33 5.08
CA ILE A 148 5.72 -2.44 5.46
C ILE A 148 6.77 -2.70 4.38
N GLY A 149 8.04 -2.78 4.76
CA GLY A 149 9.13 -2.97 3.81
C GLY A 149 9.32 -1.73 2.95
N ASP A 150 9.24 -1.88 1.63
CA ASP A 150 9.49 -0.80 0.67
C ASP A 150 8.47 0.35 0.77
N SER A 151 7.23 0.05 1.20
CA SER A 151 6.19 1.06 1.42
C SER A 151 6.31 1.82 2.75
N GLY A 152 7.25 1.44 3.62
CA GLY A 152 7.56 2.16 4.85
C GLY A 152 7.68 1.29 6.10
N MET A 153 7.80 1.95 7.26
CA MET A 153 7.84 1.32 8.58
C MET A 153 7.11 2.15 9.62
N GLY A 154 6.58 1.48 10.65
CA GLY A 154 5.76 2.09 11.68
C GLY A 154 4.35 2.42 11.19
N SER A 155 3.52 2.91 12.10
CA SER A 155 2.14 3.28 11.82
C SER A 155 1.71 4.45 12.69
N TYR A 156 0.71 5.19 12.23
CA TYR A 156 0.01 6.20 13.02
C TYR A 156 -1.50 6.01 12.86
N HIS A 157 -2.29 7.05 13.16
CA HIS A 157 -3.73 7.03 13.47
C HIS A 157 -4.03 6.53 14.89
N GLY A 158 -5.19 6.93 15.41
CA GLY A 158 -5.68 6.54 16.73
C GLY A 158 -4.62 6.50 17.83
N ILE A 159 -4.62 5.38 18.56
CA ILE A 159 -3.67 5.09 19.63
C ILE A 159 -2.25 4.84 19.10
N GLU A 160 -2.11 4.31 17.88
CA GLU A 160 -0.81 4.02 17.27
C GLU A 160 -0.03 5.29 17.00
N GLY A 161 -0.69 6.38 16.60
CA GLY A 161 -0.07 7.70 16.47
C GLY A 161 0.47 8.21 17.80
N PHE A 162 -0.31 8.06 18.89
CA PHE A 162 0.17 8.41 20.23
C PHE A 162 1.38 7.56 20.64
N ILE A 163 1.34 6.25 20.41
CA ILE A 163 2.44 5.33 20.73
C ILE A 163 3.70 5.70 19.92
N THR A 164 3.56 6.00 18.62
CA THR A 164 4.66 6.35 17.72
C THR A 164 5.42 7.59 18.18
N PHE A 165 4.73 8.58 18.75
CA PHE A 165 5.36 9.78 19.32
C PHE A 165 5.65 9.70 20.82
N SER A 166 5.51 8.51 21.42
CA SER A 166 5.74 8.28 22.84
C SER A 166 6.97 7.41 23.10
N HIS A 167 7.60 7.62 24.27
CA HIS A 167 8.62 6.71 24.78
C HIS A 167 8.05 5.85 25.91
N ALA A 168 7.95 4.54 25.69
CA ALA A 168 7.46 3.58 26.68
C ALA A 168 8.50 3.36 27.81
N LYS A 169 8.52 4.28 28.78
CA LYS A 169 9.45 4.25 29.92
C LYS A 169 9.10 3.12 30.88
N THR A 170 10.01 2.16 31.04
CA THR A 170 9.88 1.10 32.06
C THR A 170 10.15 1.66 33.46
N VAL A 171 9.24 1.39 34.40
CA VAL A 171 9.39 1.73 35.82
C VAL A 171 9.29 0.46 36.66
N LEU A 172 10.36 0.10 37.36
CA LEU A 172 10.40 -1.02 38.29
C LEU A 172 10.49 -0.50 39.73
N SER A 173 9.51 -0.85 40.55
CA SER A 173 9.53 -0.59 41.99
C SER A 173 9.81 -1.88 42.76
N THR A 174 10.77 -1.83 43.69
CA THR A 174 11.09 -2.96 44.59
C THR A 174 11.05 -2.45 46.02
N PRO A 175 10.37 -3.17 46.95
CA PRO A 175 10.38 -2.80 48.36
C PRO A 175 11.80 -2.72 48.91
N THR A 176 12.09 -1.70 49.72
CA THR A 176 13.42 -1.42 50.28
C THR A 176 13.99 -2.57 51.12
N TRP A 177 13.12 -3.37 51.74
CA TRP A 177 13.51 -4.51 52.58
C TRP A 177 14.01 -5.73 51.78
N LEU A 178 13.85 -5.76 50.46
CA LEU A 178 14.18 -6.91 49.64
C LEU A 178 15.42 -6.62 48.77
N PRO A 179 16.64 -7.01 49.21
CA PRO A 179 17.88 -6.69 48.51
C PRO A 179 18.12 -7.62 47.31
N ARG A 180 17.18 -7.65 46.35
CA ARG A 180 17.13 -8.62 45.23
C ARG A 180 18.44 -8.68 44.47
N ALA A 181 18.96 -7.53 44.04
CA ALA A 181 20.21 -7.46 43.28
C ALA A 181 21.39 -8.02 44.09
N ARG A 182 21.51 -7.67 45.38
CA ARG A 182 22.57 -8.17 46.26
C ARG A 182 22.45 -9.67 46.52
N LEU A 183 21.24 -10.18 46.75
CA LEU A 183 20.98 -11.61 46.97
C LEU A 183 21.28 -12.42 45.69
N LEU A 184 20.83 -11.93 44.53
CA LEU A 184 21.10 -12.52 43.22
C LEU A 184 22.61 -12.56 42.92
N LEU A 185 23.32 -11.45 43.17
CA LEU A 185 24.76 -11.38 42.96
C LEU A 185 25.53 -12.28 43.93
N LYS A 186 25.15 -12.31 45.22
CA LYS A 186 25.79 -13.15 46.25
C LYS A 186 25.65 -14.65 45.94
N HIS A 187 24.51 -15.06 45.41
CA HIS A 187 24.21 -16.47 45.12
C HIS A 187 24.20 -16.80 43.62
N LYS A 188 24.90 -16.03 42.78
CA LYS A 188 24.88 -16.13 41.31
C LYS A 188 25.10 -17.55 40.79
N LYS A 189 26.08 -18.31 41.33
CA LYS A 189 26.37 -19.70 40.90
C LYS A 189 25.22 -20.66 41.20
N LEU A 190 24.62 -20.55 42.38
CA LEU A 190 23.48 -21.37 42.79
C LEU A 190 22.23 -21.01 41.98
N MET A 191 21.98 -19.71 41.79
CA MET A 191 20.85 -19.21 41.00
C MET A 191 20.95 -19.64 39.53
N LEU A 192 22.13 -19.52 38.91
CA LEU A 192 22.35 -20.00 37.54
C LEU A 192 22.17 -21.52 37.41
N LYS A 193 22.60 -22.30 38.41
CA LYS A 193 22.39 -23.76 38.43
C LYS A 193 20.89 -24.12 38.54
N VAL A 194 20.14 -23.41 39.39
CA VAL A 194 18.69 -23.61 39.55
C VAL A 194 17.91 -23.14 38.31
N LEU A 195 18.28 -22.01 37.72
CA LEU A 195 17.68 -21.51 36.48
C LEU A 195 17.98 -22.46 35.31
N GLY A 196 19.22 -22.93 35.17
CA GLY A 196 19.59 -23.93 34.17
C GLY A 196 18.78 -25.22 34.30
N LEU A 197 18.60 -25.74 35.51
CA LEU A 197 17.78 -26.94 35.76
C LEU A 197 16.29 -26.76 35.45
N LYS A 198 15.76 -25.52 35.52
CA LYS A 198 14.33 -25.23 35.27
C LYS A 198 14.02 -24.80 33.84
N PHE A 199 14.96 -24.14 33.16
CA PHE A 199 14.73 -23.50 31.86
C PHE A 199 15.55 -24.12 30.71
N MET A 200 16.49 -25.02 31.00
CA MET A 200 17.08 -25.90 29.98
C MET A 200 16.49 -27.31 30.13
N LYS A 201 15.28 -27.48 29.60
CA LYS A 201 14.80 -28.75 29.06
C LYS A 201 14.53 -28.53 27.58
#